data_AF-A0A946LIC8-F1
#
_entry.id   AF-A0A946LIC8-F1
#
_cell.length_a   1.000
_cell.length_b   1.000
_cell.length_c   1.000
_cell.angle_alpha   90.00
_cell.angle_beta   90.00
_cell.angle_gamma   90.00
#
_symmetry.space_group_name_H-M   'P 1'
#
loop_
_entity.id
_entity.type
_entity.pdbx_description
1 polymer ?
#
loop_
_entity_poly.entity_id
_entity_poly.type
_entity_poly.pdbx_seq_one_letter_code
_entity_poly.pdbx_strand_id
1 'polypeptide(L)'
;MAEVIGFLRENATWGEKQVRRFFKNNLPKEYVVYVEPPLHVERETLHPDFFILTNYGVIVIEVKDWVGINRVDPSQVFTRTTGNKTKRFP
;
A
#
# COMPACT_ATOMS: atom_id res chain seq x y z
N MET A 1 12.85 -4.51 -14.80
CA MET A 1 12.23 -4.14 -13.51
C MET A 1 11.08 -3.20 -13.81
N ALA A 2 10.00 -3.29 -13.04
CA ALA A 2 8.81 -2.47 -13.23
C ALA A 2 9.13 -0.98 -13.27
N GLU A 3 8.37 -0.24 -14.08
CA GLU A 3 8.38 1.21 -14.04
C GLU A 3 7.69 1.68 -12.76
N VAL A 4 8.31 2.59 -12.01
CA VAL A 4 7.74 3.16 -10.79
C VAL A 4 7.57 4.66 -10.98
N ILE A 5 6.32 5.10 -11.00
CA ILE A 5 5.91 6.48 -11.25
C ILE A 5 5.45 7.10 -9.92
N GLY A 6 5.98 8.29 -9.62
CA GLY A 6 5.68 9.02 -8.38
C GLY A 6 6.66 8.73 -7.24
N PHE A 7 6.34 9.30 -6.08
CA PHE A 7 7.17 9.24 -4.87
C PHE A 7 6.27 9.09 -3.65
N LEU A 8 6.81 8.41 -2.63
CA LEU A 8 6.18 8.36 -1.33
C LEU A 8 6.29 9.74 -0.67
N ARG A 9 5.26 10.14 0.08
CA ARG A 9 5.32 11.29 0.98
C ARG A 9 6.48 11.19 1.98
N GLU A 10 6.98 12.33 2.47
CA GLU A 10 8.17 12.38 3.33
C GLU A 10 8.03 11.51 4.61
N ASN A 11 6.84 11.53 5.20
CA ASN A 11 6.50 10.79 6.41
C ASN A 11 5.98 9.37 6.15
N ALA A 12 6.22 8.81 4.96
CA ALA A 12 5.83 7.45 4.63
C ALA A 12 6.36 6.43 5.65
N THR A 13 5.54 5.42 5.92
CA THR A 13 5.80 4.38 6.91
C THR A 13 6.97 3.50 6.48
N TRP A 14 7.49 2.70 7.42
CA TRP A 14 8.60 1.81 7.10
C TRP A 14 8.16 0.72 6.11
N GLY A 15 6.96 0.16 6.28
CA GLY A 15 6.42 -0.83 5.36
C GLY A 15 6.21 -0.27 3.96
N GLU A 16 5.64 0.93 3.81
CA GLU A 16 5.48 1.60 2.50
C GLU A 16 6.83 1.72 1.77
N LYS A 17 7.87 2.15 2.50
CA LYS A 17 9.24 2.27 1.97
C LYS A 17 9.80 0.91 1.52
N GLN A 18 9.57 -0.16 2.30
CA GLN A 18 10.01 -1.50 1.93
C GLN A 18 9.24 -2.04 0.73
N VAL A 19 7.93 -1.88 0.69
CA VAL A 19 7.06 -2.33 -0.39
C VAL A 19 7.44 -1.64 -1.71
N ARG A 20 7.64 -0.31 -1.70
CA ARG A 20 8.13 0.41 -2.89
C ARG A 20 9.47 -0.13 -3.38
N ARG A 21 10.42 -0.38 -2.46
CA ARG A 21 11.73 -0.96 -2.79
C ARG A 21 11.57 -2.36 -3.37
N PHE A 22 10.68 -3.17 -2.80
CA PHE A 22 10.39 -4.52 -3.27
C PHE A 22 9.82 -4.48 -4.69
N PHE A 23 8.82 -3.64 -4.95
CA PHE A 23 8.24 -3.50 -6.28
C PHE A 23 9.27 -3.09 -7.32
N LYS A 24 10.06 -2.05 -7.04
CA LYS A 24 11.12 -1.59 -7.94
C LYS A 24 12.12 -2.70 -8.28
N ASN A 25 12.45 -3.55 -7.31
CA ASN A 25 13.52 -4.54 -7.46
C ASN A 25 13.06 -5.92 -7.94
N ASN A 26 11.78 -6.25 -7.79
CA ASN A 26 11.31 -7.62 -8.02
C ASN A 26 10.19 -7.71 -9.05
N LEU A 27 9.42 -6.63 -9.28
CA LEU A 27 8.37 -6.71 -10.29
C LEU A 27 8.97 -6.72 -11.71
N PRO A 28 8.45 -7.59 -12.58
CA PRO A 28 8.81 -7.61 -13.99
C PRO A 28 8.50 -6.29 -14.72
N LYS A 29 9.07 -6.10 -15.92
CA LYS A 29 8.98 -4.82 -16.67
C LYS A 29 7.60 -4.53 -17.25
N GLU A 30 6.75 -5.56 -17.36
CA GLU A 30 5.37 -5.47 -17.82
C GLU A 30 4.41 -4.89 -16.77
N TYR A 31 4.91 -4.64 -15.56
CA TYR A 31 4.17 -3.98 -14.49
C TYR A 31 4.55 -2.50 -14.45
N VAL A 32 3.54 -1.64 -14.26
CA VAL A 32 3.73 -0.22 -13.96
C VAL A 32 3.15 0.05 -12.58
N VAL A 33 3.95 0.65 -11.70
CA VAL A 33 3.58 0.95 -10.32
C VAL A 33 3.43 2.45 -10.17
N TYR A 34 2.23 2.91 -9.82
CA TYR A 34 1.99 4.28 -9.40
C TYR A 34 2.02 4.35 -7.87
N VAL A 35 2.78 5.30 -7.34
CA VAL A 35 2.92 5.55 -5.91
C VAL A 35 2.00 6.70 -5.52
N GLU A 36 1.14 6.47 -4.54
CA GLU A 36 0.14 7.45 -4.03
C GLU A 36 -0.69 8.16 -5.12
N PRO A 37 -1.18 7.46 -6.17
CA PRO A 37 -1.91 8.11 -7.25
C PRO A 37 -3.22 8.74 -6.73
N PRO A 38 -3.58 9.96 -7.19
CA PRO A 38 -4.87 10.53 -6.87
C PRO A 38 -5.98 9.76 -7.60
N LEU A 39 -6.91 9.19 -6.84
CA LEU A 39 -8.12 8.57 -7.34
C LEU A 39 -9.32 9.45 -7.02
N HIS A 40 -9.91 10.05 -8.05
CA HIS A 40 -11.10 10.88 -7.90
C HIS A 40 -12.35 9.99 -7.91
N VAL A 41 -13.06 9.93 -6.79
CA VAL A 41 -14.29 9.13 -6.63
C VAL A 41 -15.40 10.06 -6.20
N GLU A 42 -16.39 10.28 -7.08
CA GLU A 42 -17.54 11.17 -6.89
C GLU A 42 -17.19 12.55 -6.31
N ARG A 43 -17.11 12.67 -4.98
CA ARG A 43 -16.92 13.92 -4.22
C ARG A 43 -15.60 13.96 -3.43
N GLU A 44 -14.77 12.94 -3.53
CA GLU A 44 -13.54 12.80 -2.74
C GLU A 44 -12.35 12.38 -3.62
N THR A 45 -11.15 12.79 -3.21
CA THR A 45 -9.89 12.29 -3.78
C THR A 45 -9.25 11.36 -2.78
N LEU A 46 -9.13 10.09 -3.16
CA LEU A 46 -8.43 9.07 -2.39
C LEU A 46 -6.98 8.97 -2.87
N HIS A 47 -6.10 8.54 -1.98
CA HIS A 47 -4.69 8.29 -2.28
C HIS A 47 -4.27 6.92 -1.74
N PRO A 48 -4.61 5.82 -2.43
CA PRO A 48 -4.13 4.50 -2.07
C PRO A 48 -2.60 4.45 -2.18
N ASP A 49 -1.93 3.65 -1.34
CA ASP A 49 -0.45 3.67 -1.30
C ASP A 49 0.17 3.29 -2.65
N PHE A 50 -0.37 2.27 -3.34
CA PHE A 50 0.11 1.86 -4.65
C PHE A 50 -1.00 1.36 -5.58
N PHE A 51 -0.90 1.72 -6.86
CA PHE A 51 -1.58 1.02 -7.96
C PHE A 51 -0.56 0.25 -8.77
N ILE A 52 -0.86 -0.99 -9.10
CA ILE A 52 -0.07 -1.81 -10.01
C ILE A 52 -0.92 -2.10 -11.24
N LEU A 53 -0.52 -1.54 -12.38
CA LEU A 53 -1.05 -1.90 -13.68
C LEU A 53 -0.36 -3.15 -14.21
N THR A 54 -1.18 -4.05 -14.74
CA THR A 54 -0.77 -5.32 -15.33
C THR A 54 -1.59 -5.56 -16.61
N ASN A 55 -1.17 -6.51 -17.43
CA ASN A 55 -1.94 -6.91 -18.63
C ASN A 55 -3.34 -7.47 -18.31
N TYR A 56 -3.59 -7.89 -17.07
CA TYR A 56 -4.84 -8.52 -16.65
C TYR A 56 -5.73 -7.59 -15.81
N GLY A 57 -5.29 -6.36 -15.54
CA GLY A 57 -6.04 -5.38 -14.77
C GLY A 57 -5.19 -4.59 -13.77
N VAL A 58 -5.88 -4.01 -12.79
CA VAL A 58 -5.33 -3.16 -11.73
C VAL A 58 -5.31 -3.90 -10.41
N ILE A 59 -4.22 -3.76 -9.66
CA ILE A 59 -4.15 -4.14 -8.25
C ILE A 59 -3.99 -2.86 -7.43
N VAL A 60 -4.88 -2.64 -6.46
CA VAL A 60 -4.78 -1.55 -5.49
C VAL A 60 -4.21 -2.11 -4.19
N ILE A 61 -3.15 -1.50 -3.68
CA ILE A 61 -2.46 -1.95 -2.47
C ILE A 61 -2.45 -0.84 -1.43
N GLU A 62 -2.86 -1.22 -0.23
CA GLU A 62 -2.80 -0.40 0.98
C GLU A 62 -1.87 -1.11 1.98
N VAL A 63 -0.87 -0.40 2.49
CA VAL A 63 0.17 -0.94 3.35
C VAL A 63 -0.08 -0.56 4.80
N LYS A 64 -0.23 -1.56 5.67
CA LYS A 64 -0.37 -1.35 7.12
C LYS A 64 0.82 -1.95 7.86
N ASP A 65 1.52 -1.13 8.64
CA ASP A 65 2.58 -1.59 9.53
C ASP A 65 1.99 -2.25 10.80
N TRP A 66 2.48 -3.44 11.15
CA TRP A 66 2.07 -4.19 12.35
C TRP A 66 3.22 -5.02 12.91
N VAL A 67 3.14 -5.37 14.20
CA VAL A 67 4.05 -6.32 14.88
C VAL A 67 3.35 -7.58 15.35
N GLY A 68 2.01 -7.58 15.36
CA GLY A 68 1.19 -8.78 15.49
C GLY A 68 -0.22 -8.55 14.96
N ILE A 69 -0.88 -9.62 14.55
CA ILE A 69 -2.31 -9.62 14.28
C ILE A 69 -2.98 -10.19 15.53
N ASN A 70 -3.87 -9.40 16.16
CA ASN A 70 -4.58 -9.82 17.36
C ASN A 70 -5.89 -10.53 17.01
N ARG A 71 -6.63 -10.00 16.04
CA ARG A 71 -7.91 -10.56 15.57
C ARG A 71 -8.18 -10.14 14.14
N VAL A 72 -8.80 -11.02 13.36
CA VAL A 72 -9.30 -10.74 12.02
C VAL A 72 -10.78 -11.09 11.99
N ASP A 73 -11.61 -10.15 11.54
CA ASP A 73 -13.00 -10.38 11.18
C ASP A 73 -13.17 -10.13 9.67
N PRO A 74 -14.25 -10.57 9.02
CA PRO A 74 -14.45 -10.38 7.57
C PRO A 74 -14.40 -8.92 7.07
N SER A 75 -14.55 -7.94 7.96
CA SER A 75 -14.63 -6.51 7.62
C SER A 75 -13.61 -5.64 8.34
N GLN A 76 -12.66 -6.23 9.07
CA GLN A 76 -11.69 -5.47 9.87
C GLN A 76 -10.55 -6.34 10.39
N VAL A 77 -9.38 -5.72 10.54
CA VAL A 77 -8.21 -6.32 11.17
C VAL A 77 -7.80 -5.50 12.39
N PHE A 78 -7.57 -6.20 13.51
CA PHE A 78 -7.00 -5.64 14.73
C PHE A 78 -5.54 -6.03 14.84
N THR A 79 -4.64 -5.04 14.76
CA THR A 79 -3.21 -5.27 14.83
C THR A 79 -2.61 -4.68 16.09
N ARG A 80 -1.54 -5.30 16.57
CA ARG A 80 -0.63 -4.70 17.55
C ARG A 80 0.44 -3.90 16.81
N THR A 81 0.73 -2.71 17.30
CA THR A 81 1.79 -1.83 16.81
C THR A 81 3.02 -1.89 17.73
N THR A 82 4.15 -1.34 17.29
CA THR A 82 5.42 -1.30 18.05
C THR A 82 5.31 -0.68 19.45
N GLY A 83 4.34 0.22 19.67
CA GLY A 83 4.04 0.79 20.99
C GLY A 83 3.13 -0.05 21.88
N ASN A 84 2.94 -1.33 21.54
CA ASN A 84 1.99 -2.26 22.18
C ASN A 84 0.52 -1.77 22.17
N LYS A 85 0.20 -0.81 21.28
CA LYS A 85 -1.17 -0.31 21.08
C LYS A 85 -1.88 -1.15 20.04
N THR A 86 -3.18 -1.39 20.26
CA THR A 86 -4.06 -2.01 19.25
C THR A 86 -4.54 -0.95 18.27
N LYS A 87 -4.43 -1.22 16.98
CA LYS A 87 -5.00 -0.40 15.89
C LYS A 87 -5.99 -1.22 15.10
N ARG A 88 -7.12 -0.61 14.75
CA ARG A 88 -8.13 -1.20 13.86
C ARG A 88 -7.94 -0.66 12.46
N PHE A 89 -7.94 -1.55 11.49
CA PHE A 89 -8.03 -1.24 10.07
C PHE A 89 -9.33 -1.83 9.51
N PRO A 90 -10.01 -1.13 8.58
CA PRO A 90 -11.10 -1.73 7.81
C PRO A 90 -10.59 -2.90 6.97
#